data_AF-B8HIR4-F1
#
_entry.id   AF-B8HIR4-F1
#
_cell.length_a   1.000
_cell.length_b   1.000
_cell.length_c   1.000
_cell.angle_alpha   90.00
_cell.angle_beta   90.00
_cell.angle_gamma   90.00
#
_symmetry.space_group_name_H-M   'P 1'
#
loop_
_entity.id
_entity.type
_entity.pdbx_description
1 polymer ?
#
loop_
_entity_poly.entity_id
_entity_poly.type
_entity_poly.pdbx_seq_one_letter_code
_entity_poly.pdbx_strand_id
1 'polypeptide(L)'
;MKDSDLLPFATEFEFYPEGAGFDDREVFYFAVKVARRSNNLWAVLWLNQCWNHVTQDWEYEPRDRSKKFLAECRLPFDEAVRIARCMPDTLTVNGKTWADFKTIHALQERQAHVDS
;
A
#
# COMPACT_ATOMS: atom_id res chain seq x y z
N MET A 1 -14.87 -2.94 -3.45
CA MET A 1 -14.83 -3.86 -2.30
C MET A 1 -15.65 -3.28 -1.15
N LYS A 2 -16.76 -3.91 -0.79
CA LYS A 2 -17.56 -3.52 0.39
C LYS A 2 -16.91 -4.16 1.62
N ASP A 3 -17.09 -3.58 2.81
CA ASP A 3 -16.49 -4.14 4.05
C ASP A 3 -17.03 -5.55 4.39
N SER A 4 -18.17 -5.94 3.80
CA SER A 4 -18.73 -7.29 3.83
C SER A 4 -17.91 -8.36 3.10
N ASP A 5 -16.94 -7.96 2.26
CA ASP A 5 -16.16 -8.88 1.42
C ASP A 5 -14.89 -9.39 2.14
N LEU A 6 -14.67 -9.00 3.40
CA LEU A 6 -13.44 -9.28 4.16
C LEU A 6 -13.60 -10.56 4.99
N LEU A 7 -12.69 -11.52 4.77
CA LEU A 7 -12.72 -12.82 5.46
C LEU A 7 -12.38 -12.63 6.96
N PRO A 8 -13.21 -13.12 7.90
CA PRO A 8 -13.03 -12.88 9.34
C PRO A 8 -11.74 -13.50 9.93
N PHE A 9 -11.11 -14.40 9.18
CA PHE A 9 -9.85 -15.06 9.53
C PHE A 9 -8.64 -14.51 8.76
N ALA A 10 -8.84 -13.54 7.86
CA ALA A 10 -7.72 -12.91 7.18
C ALA A 10 -6.81 -12.22 8.20
N THR A 11 -5.51 -12.39 8.00
CA THR A 11 -4.46 -11.72 8.79
C THR A 11 -3.81 -10.59 8.01
N GLU A 12 -4.13 -10.45 6.73
CA GLU A 12 -3.59 -9.46 5.82
C GLU A 12 -4.61 -9.13 4.73
N PHE A 13 -4.60 -7.87 4.30
CA PHE A 13 -5.29 -7.38 3.12
C PHE A 13 -4.32 -6.53 2.31
N GLU A 14 -4.37 -6.64 0.99
CA GLU A 14 -3.57 -5.82 0.09
C GLU A 14 -4.46 -4.90 -0.74
N PHE A 15 -4.01 -3.66 -0.92
CA PHE A 15 -4.66 -2.62 -1.69
C PHE A 15 -3.70 -2.20 -2.80
N TYR A 16 -4.22 -2.22 -4.02
CA TYR A 16 -3.46 -1.91 -5.24
C TYR A 16 -3.99 -0.62 -5.85
N PRO A 17 -3.15 0.10 -6.62
CA PRO A 17 -3.58 1.30 -7.30
C PRO A 17 -4.59 0.99 -8.42
N GLU A 18 -5.36 2.00 -8.80
CA GLU A 18 -6.41 1.86 -9.80
C GLU A 18 -5.83 1.45 -11.17
N GLY A 19 -6.54 0.56 -11.87
CA GLY A 19 -6.12 0.08 -13.19
C GLY A 19 -4.91 -0.86 -13.18
N ALA A 20 -4.45 -1.29 -12.00
CA ALA A 20 -3.46 -2.36 -11.90
C ALA A 20 -4.03 -3.71 -12.35
N GLY A 21 -3.32 -4.36 -13.28
CA GLY A 21 -3.57 -5.72 -13.71
C GLY A 21 -2.71 -6.74 -12.93
N PHE A 22 -3.07 -8.02 -13.03
CA PHE A 22 -2.30 -9.11 -12.42
C PHE A 22 -0.88 -9.26 -13.01
N ASP A 23 -0.68 -8.87 -14.27
CA ASP A 23 0.61 -8.99 -14.98
C ASP A 23 1.50 -7.74 -14.84
N ASP A 24 1.02 -6.69 -14.15
CA ASP A 24 1.78 -5.47 -13.93
C ASP A 24 2.91 -5.71 -12.92
N ARG A 25 4.14 -5.90 -13.41
CA ARG A 25 5.29 -6.30 -12.59
C ARG A 25 5.68 -5.27 -11.55
N GLU A 26 5.38 -3.99 -11.77
CA GLU A 26 5.76 -2.88 -10.90
C GLU A 26 4.70 -2.57 -9.84
N VAL A 27 3.51 -3.19 -9.91
CA VAL A 27 2.38 -2.86 -9.03
C VAL A 27 2.72 -3.03 -7.55
N PHE A 28 3.60 -3.98 -7.21
CA PHE A 28 3.95 -4.27 -5.82
C PHE A 28 4.66 -3.10 -5.12
N TYR A 29 5.27 -2.17 -5.87
CA TYR A 29 5.89 -0.98 -5.29
C TYR A 29 4.87 0.08 -4.85
N PHE A 30 3.63 -0.03 -5.33
CA PHE A 30 2.52 0.85 -4.99
C PHE A 30 1.47 0.15 -4.11
N ALA A 31 1.65 -1.14 -3.85
CA ALA A 31 0.76 -1.92 -3.01
C ALA A 31 0.91 -1.51 -1.54
N VAL A 32 -0.23 -1.31 -0.88
CA VAL A 32 -0.31 -1.04 0.55
C VAL A 32 -0.97 -2.22 1.24
N LYS A 33 -0.39 -2.66 2.35
CA LYS A 33 -0.91 -3.80 3.11
C LYS A 33 -1.52 -3.36 4.43
N VAL A 34 -2.57 -4.04 4.85
CA VAL A 34 -3.13 -3.94 6.20
C VAL A 34 -2.93 -5.28 6.86
N ALA A 35 -2.03 -5.35 7.84
CA ALA A 35 -1.63 -6.60 8.46
C ALA A 35 -1.97 -6.63 9.95
N ARG A 36 -2.52 -7.77 10.41
CA ARG A 36 -2.90 -7.98 11.80
C ARG A 36 -1.66 -7.95 12.68
N ARG A 37 -1.79 -7.33 13.85
CA ARG A 37 -0.80 -7.27 14.91
C ARG A 37 -1.44 -7.72 16.23
N SER A 38 -0.64 -7.75 17.30
CA SER A 38 -1.15 -8.14 18.62
C SER A 38 -2.23 -7.17 19.13
N ASN A 39 -3.05 -7.64 20.07
CA ASN A 39 -4.13 -6.87 20.71
C ASN A 39 -5.26 -6.43 19.75
N ASN A 40 -5.54 -7.21 18.70
CA ASN A 40 -6.55 -6.91 17.69
C ASN A 40 -6.35 -5.57 16.96
N LEU A 41 -5.13 -5.06 16.99
CA LEU A 41 -4.74 -3.88 16.22
C LEU A 41 -4.08 -4.30 14.91
N TRP A 42 -4.03 -3.37 13.97
CA TRP A 42 -3.56 -3.56 12.61
C TRP A 42 -2.54 -2.49 12.28
N ALA A 43 -1.59 -2.81 11.41
CA ALA A 43 -0.63 -1.84 10.87
C ALA A 43 -0.89 -1.67 9.37
N VAL A 44 -0.79 -0.43 8.90
CA VAL A 44 -0.77 -0.11 7.46
C VAL A 44 0.69 -0.10 7.03
N LEU A 45 1.04 -0.86 6.01
CA LEU A 45 2.40 -1.13 5.58
C LEU A 45 2.58 -0.72 4.12
N TRP A 46 3.73 -0.14 3.84
CA TRP A 46 4.21 0.07 2.47
C TRP A 46 5.70 -0.26 2.44
N LEU A 47 6.07 -1.25 1.62
CA LEU A 47 7.42 -1.83 1.62
C LEU A 47 7.83 -2.26 3.05
N ASN A 48 8.90 -1.67 3.59
CA ASN A 48 9.42 -1.94 4.94
C ASN A 48 9.05 -0.84 5.95
N GLN A 49 7.98 -0.08 5.67
CA GLN A 49 7.55 1.07 6.45
C GLN A 49 6.14 0.84 7.01
N CYS A 50 5.87 1.42 8.16
CA CYS A 50 4.56 1.50 8.79
C CYS A 50 4.04 2.93 8.68
N TRP A 51 2.74 3.07 8.46
CA TRP A 51 2.09 4.38 8.56
C TRP A 51 1.98 4.79 10.02
N ASN A 52 2.56 5.94 10.37
CA ASN A 52 2.34 6.59 11.64
C ASN A 52 1.14 7.54 11.52
N HIS A 53 0.04 7.22 12.21
CA HIS A 53 -1.19 8.01 12.11
C HIS A 53 -1.15 9.34 12.88
N VAL A 54 -0.16 9.52 13.76
CA VAL A 54 0.06 10.75 14.52
C VAL A 54 0.85 11.76 13.69
N THR A 55 1.94 11.32 13.07
CA THR A 55 2.78 12.19 12.21
C THR A 55 2.25 12.29 10.78
N GLN A 56 1.34 11.39 10.39
CA GLN A 56 0.85 11.25 9.02
C GLN A 56 1.99 11.04 8.01
N ASP A 57 2.95 10.20 8.39
CA ASP A 57 4.12 9.86 7.57
C ASP A 57 4.47 8.37 7.66
N TRP A 58 5.27 7.92 6.71
CA TRP A 58 5.82 6.57 6.70
C TRP A 58 7.08 6.48 7.55
N GLU A 59 7.10 5.52 8.46
CA GLU A 59 8.25 5.27 9.32
C GLU A 59 8.79 3.87 9.08
N TYR A 60 10.11 3.74 8.91
CA TYR A 60 10.75 2.44 8.81
C TYR A 60 10.48 1.61 10.05
N GLU A 61 10.13 0.34 9.84
CA GLU A 61 9.88 -0.57 10.93
C GLU A 61 11.19 -0.86 11.69
N PRO A 62 11.33 -0.44 12.97
CA PRO A 62 12.55 -0.65 13.70
C PRO A 62 12.67 -2.12 14.13
N ARG A 63 13.90 -2.61 14.24
CA ARG A 63 14.17 -3.96 14.73
C ARG A 63 13.63 -4.18 16.16
N ASP A 64 13.78 -3.16 17.00
CA ASP A 64 13.16 -3.10 18.33
C ASP A 64 12.01 -2.09 18.32
N ARG A 65 10.80 -2.57 18.59
CA ARG A 65 9.57 -1.77 18.49
C ARG A 65 9.21 -1.23 19.86
N SER A 66 9.51 0.05 20.10
CA SER A 66 9.14 0.74 21.34
C SER A 66 7.62 0.76 21.54
N LYS A 67 7.16 0.86 22.79
CA LYS A 67 5.73 1.03 23.10
C LYS A 67 5.12 2.23 22.39
N LYS A 68 5.89 3.31 22.24
CA LYS A 68 5.49 4.53 21.52
C LYS A 68 5.23 4.21 20.04
N PHE A 69 6.20 3.60 19.37
CA PHE A 69 6.06 3.19 17.97
C PHE A 69 4.84 2.28 17.77
N LEU A 70 4.66 1.30 18.66
CA LEU A 70 3.51 0.41 18.58
C LEU A 70 2.17 1.13 18.76
N ALA A 71 2.10 2.16 19.60
CA ALA A 71 0.89 2.96 19.77
C ALA A 71 0.60 3.84 18.55
N GLU A 72 1.64 4.42 17.95
CA GLU A 72 1.55 5.37 16.83
C GLU A 72 1.36 4.70 15.46
N CYS A 73 1.80 3.44 15.30
CA CYS A 73 1.71 2.71 14.04
C CYS A 73 0.64 1.60 14.03
N ARG A 74 -0.15 1.46 15.10
CA ARG A 74 -1.21 0.45 15.18
C ARG A 74 -2.57 1.08 15.40
N LEU A 75 -3.52 0.60 14.61
CA LEU A 75 -4.85 1.17 14.46
C LEU A 75 -5.92 0.10 14.65
N PRO A 76 -7.15 0.48 14.99
CA PRO A 76 -8.32 -0.36 14.77
C PRO A 76 -8.42 -0.79 13.30
N PHE A 77 -8.99 -1.96 13.05
CA PHE A 77 -9.08 -2.55 11.71
C PHE A 77 -9.71 -1.61 10.67
N ASP A 78 -10.90 -1.10 10.98
CA ASP A 78 -11.68 -0.26 10.06
C ASP A 78 -10.92 1.00 9.67
N GLU A 79 -10.19 1.58 10.62
CA GLU A 79 -9.37 2.75 10.38
C GLU A 79 -8.16 2.42 9.50
N ALA A 80 -7.46 1.31 9.77
CA ALA A 80 -6.35 0.85 8.95
C ALA A 80 -6.79 0.60 7.49
N VAL A 81 -7.93 -0.05 7.29
CA VAL A 81 -8.51 -0.30 5.95
C VAL A 81 -8.89 1.02 5.27
N ARG A 82 -9.55 1.93 5.98
CA ARG A 82 -9.93 3.25 5.43
C ARG A 82 -8.71 4.02 4.94
N ILE A 83 -7.63 4.03 5.72
CA ILE A 83 -6.38 4.71 5.37
C ILE A 83 -5.73 4.03 4.15
N ALA A 84 -5.56 2.71 4.21
CA ALA A 84 -4.87 1.95 3.17
C ALA A 84 -5.55 2.03 1.80
N ARG A 85 -6.89 2.10 1.75
CA ARG A 85 -7.63 2.23 0.48
C ARG A 85 -7.28 3.49 -0.32
N CYS A 86 -6.89 4.57 0.34
CA CYS A 86 -6.64 5.85 -0.32
C CYS A 86 -5.18 6.07 -0.71
N MET A 87 -4.28 5.18 -0.30
CA MET A 87 -2.84 5.41 -0.43
C MET A 87 -2.24 4.99 -1.77
N PRO A 88 -2.57 3.81 -2.37
CA PRO A 88 -1.84 3.28 -3.52
C PRO A 88 -1.62 4.27 -4.66
N ASP A 89 -2.66 5.03 -5.04
CA ASP A 89 -2.59 6.00 -6.15
C ASP A 89 -1.80 7.28 -5.82
N THR A 90 -1.54 7.54 -4.54
CA THR A 90 -0.80 8.72 -4.06
C THR A 90 0.68 8.45 -3.80
N LEU A 91 1.05 7.17 -3.70
CA LEU A 91 2.43 6.78 -3.45
C LEU A 91 3.32 7.15 -4.62
N THR A 92 4.54 7.59 -4.30
CA THR A 92 5.56 7.89 -5.30
C THR A 92 6.76 6.97 -5.13
N VAL A 93 7.18 6.38 -6.25
CA VAL A 93 8.38 5.53 -6.35
C VAL A 93 9.30 6.22 -7.33
N ASN A 94 10.50 6.61 -6.89
CA ASN A 94 11.42 7.44 -7.67
C ASN A 94 10.77 8.73 -8.22
N GLY A 95 9.89 9.35 -7.44
CA GLY A 95 9.16 10.56 -7.83
C GLY A 95 8.06 10.35 -8.88
N LYS A 96 7.62 9.11 -9.10
CA LYS A 96 6.57 8.74 -10.06
C LYS A 96 5.43 8.01 -9.35
N THR A 97 4.21 8.41 -9.67
CA THR A 97 2.97 7.74 -9.24
C THR A 97 2.69 6.52 -10.12
N TRP A 98 1.74 5.69 -9.71
CA TRP A 98 1.26 4.58 -10.55
C TRP A 98 0.77 5.05 -11.93
N ALA A 99 0.02 6.15 -11.96
CA ALA A 99 -0.48 6.74 -13.20
C ALA A 99 0.66 7.16 -14.14
N ASP A 100 1.77 7.68 -13.60
CA ASP A 100 2.96 8.01 -14.38
C ASP A 100 3.59 6.76 -15.00
N PHE A 101 3.70 5.67 -14.23
CA PHE A 101 4.23 4.39 -14.72
C PHE A 101 3.39 3.85 -15.88
N LYS A 102 2.06 3.82 -15.74
CA LYS A 102 1.17 3.36 -16.82
C LYS A 102 1.28 4.22 -18.07
N THR A 103 1.47 5.53 -17.91
CA THR A 103 1.68 6.45 -19.05
C THR A 103 2.99 6.12 -19.77
N ILE A 104 4.08 5.91 -19.03
CA ILE A 104 5.40 5.58 -19.60
C ILE A 104 5.35 4.24 -20.35
N HIS A 105 4.75 3.20 -19.75
CA HIS A 105 4.60 1.90 -20.39
C HIS A 105 3.80 1.98 -21.68
N ALA A 106 2.65 2.68 -21.66
CA ALA A 106 1.83 2.85 -22.85
C ALA A 106 2.56 3.58 -23.99
N LEU A 107 3.45 4.54 -23.66
CA LEU A 107 4.28 5.22 -24.66
C LEU A 107 5.35 4.28 -25.26
N GLN A 108 5.98 3.45 -24.43
CA GLN A 108 7.00 2.50 -24.87
C GLN A 108 6.41 1.42 -25.79
N GLU A 109 5.23 0.88 -25.45
CA GLU A 109 4.53 -0.11 -26.29
C GLU A 109 4.15 0.46 -27.65
N ARG A 110 3.68 1.71 -27.69
CA ARG A 110 3.36 2.40 -28.95
C ARG A 110 4.60 2.58 -29.83
N GLN A 111 5.72 2.99 -29.25
CA GLN A 111 6.96 3.16 -30.00
C GLN A 111 7.45 1.83 -30.58
N ALA A 112 7.41 0.75 -29.80
CA ALA A 112 7.80 -0.58 -30.26
C ALA A 112 6.93 -1.11 -31.42
N HIS A 113 5.67 -0.70 -31.50
CA HIS A 113 4.77 -1.08 -32.60
C HIS A 113 5.00 -0.26 -33.88
N VAL A 114 5.47 0.99 -33.76
CA VAL A 114 5.82 1.83 -34.93
C VAL A 114 7.13 1.38 -35.57
N ASP A 115 8.07 0.86 -34.78
CA ASP A 115 9.40 0.46 -35.24
C ASP A 115 9.48 -1.02 -35.71
N SER A 116 8.38 -1.77 -35.68
CA SER A 116 8.27 -3.18 -36.12
C SER A 116 7.58 -3.33 -37.46
#